data_AF-A0A940UKE6-F1
#
_entry.id   AF-A0A940UKE6-F1
#
_cell.length_a   1.000
_cell.length_b   1.000
_cell.length_c   1.000
_cell.angle_alpha   90.00
_cell.angle_beta   90.00
_cell.angle_gamma   90.00
#
_symmetry.space_group_name_H-M   'P 1'
#
loop_
_entity.id
_entity.type
_entity.pdbx_description
1 polymer ?
#
loop_
_entity_poly.entity_id
_entity_poly.type
_entity_poly.pdbx_seq_one_letter_code
_entity_poly.pdbx_strand_id
1 'polypeptide(L)' 'MPKVDDIYENEMICVKFCGVCPTYPGVKGELLFCARGKSSAPKQRAGCNCGTCDIWNKYELTGFYYCIQGIAEGPTGT' A
#
# COMPACT_ATOMS: atom_id res chain seq x y z
N MET A 1 -7.12 4.28 13.21
CA MET A 1 -7.99 4.10 12.02
C MET A 1 -7.09 4.19 10.79
N PRO A 2 -7.20 3.30 9.79
CA PRO A 2 -6.49 3.47 8.52
C PRO A 2 -6.90 4.80 7.87
N LYS A 3 -5.93 5.52 7.29
CA LYS A 3 -6.21 6.77 6.53
C LYS A 3 -6.90 6.46 5.19
N VAL A 4 -6.68 5.27 4.63
CA VAL A 4 -7.15 4.84 3.32
C VAL A 4 -8.41 3.98 3.46
N ASP A 5 -9.43 4.27 2.66
CA ASP A 5 -10.67 3.50 2.65
C ASP A 5 -10.47 2.12 1.99
N ASP A 6 -11.06 1.09 2.60
CA ASP A 6 -11.07 -0.26 2.05
C ASP A 6 -12.27 -0.44 1.11
N ILE A 7 -12.12 0.08 -0.12
CA ILE A 7 -13.15 0.03 -1.17
C ILE A 7 -12.59 -0.52 -2.49
N TYR A 8 -13.48 -1.03 -3.34
CA TYR A 8 -13.14 -1.63 -4.63
C TYR A 8 -12.29 -0.71 -5.53
N GLU A 9 -12.60 0.59 -5.57
CA GLU A 9 -11.82 1.57 -6.36
C GLU A 9 -10.33 1.58 -5.93
N ASN A 10 -10.07 1.63 -4.63
CA ASN A 10 -8.71 1.62 -4.10
C ASN A 10 -8.05 0.25 -4.32
N GLU A 11 -8.79 -0.86 -4.23
CA GLU A 11 -8.26 -2.18 -4.58
C GLU A 11 -7.76 -2.23 -6.04
N MET A 12 -8.53 -1.71 -6.98
CA MET A 12 -8.17 -1.68 -8.40
C MET A 12 -6.94 -0.81 -8.68
N ILE A 13 -6.83 0.34 -8.00
CA ILE A 13 -5.61 1.17 -8.03
C ILE A 13 -4.43 0.36 -7.47
N CYS A 14 -4.61 -0.34 -6.34
CA CYS A 14 -3.55 -1.15 -5.76
C CYS A 14 -3.08 -2.25 -6.70
N VAL A 15 -3.98 -2.94 -7.42
CA VAL A 15 -3.60 -3.94 -8.43
C VAL A 15 -2.71 -3.31 -9.50
N LYS A 16 -3.07 -2.13 -10.02
CA LYS A 16 -2.31 -1.41 -11.06
C LYS A 16 -0.89 -1.05 -10.61
N PHE A 17 -0.71 -0.55 -9.39
CA PHE A 17 0.59 -0.03 -8.93
C PHE A 17 1.41 -1.04 -8.11
N CYS A 18 0.77 -1.79 -7.21
CA CYS A 18 1.44 -2.79 -6.38
C CYS A 18 1.59 -4.14 -7.08
N GLY A 19 0.72 -4.48 -8.04
CA GLY A 19 0.82 -5.74 -8.79
C GLY A 19 2.08 -5.86 -9.65
N VAL A 20 2.70 -4.73 -10.00
CA VAL A 20 3.99 -4.66 -10.72
C VAL A 20 5.11 -4.04 -9.87
N CYS A 21 4.90 -3.94 -8.55
CA CYS A 21 5.86 -3.31 -7.65
C CYS A 21 7.10 -4.19 -7.45
N PRO A 22 8.33 -3.68 -7.66
CA PRO A 22 9.55 -4.49 -7.53
C PRO A 22 9.75 -5.10 -6.13
N THR A 23 9.17 -4.51 -5.08
CA THR A 23 9.24 -5.04 -3.71
C THR A 23 8.22 -6.14 -3.43
N TYR A 24 7.03 -6.09 -4.04
CA TYR A 24 5.95 -7.01 -3.71
C TYR A 24 5.85 -8.14 -4.75
N PRO A 25 6.01 -9.42 -4.37
CA PRO A 25 6.11 -10.52 -5.32
C PRO A 25 4.77 -10.97 -5.95
N GLY A 26 3.64 -10.34 -5.60
CA GLY A 26 2.35 -10.65 -6.22
C GLY A 26 1.65 -11.90 -5.64
N VAL A 27 1.39 -11.92 -4.34
CA VAL A 27 0.57 -12.98 -3.71
C VAL A 27 -0.92 -12.77 -4.03
N LYS A 28 -1.56 -13.84 -4.50
CA LYS A 28 -2.99 -13.82 -4.83
C LYS A 28 -3.82 -13.52 -3.58
N GLY A 29 -4.73 -12.55 -3.68
CA GLY A 29 -5.63 -12.15 -2.59
C GLY A 29 -5.04 -11.16 -1.59
N GLU A 30 -3.74 -10.85 -1.68
CA GLU A 30 -3.09 -9.83 -0.87
C GLU A 30 -2.98 -8.52 -1.66
N LEU A 31 -3.74 -7.52 -1.24
CA LEU A 31 -3.85 -6.21 -1.89
C LEU A 31 -4.11 -5.12 -0.83
N LEU A 32 -4.00 -3.87 -1.27
CA LEU A 32 -4.36 -2.66 -0.53
C LEU A 32 -3.65 -2.53 0.84
N PHE A 33 -2.34 -2.77 0.87
CA PHE A 33 -1.57 -2.84 2.12
C PHE A 33 -1.63 -1.59 2.99
N CYS A 34 -1.75 -0.40 2.37
CA CYS A 34 -1.90 0.87 3.06
C CYS A 34 -3.23 1.01 3.83
N ALA A 35 -4.23 0.15 3.59
CA ALA A 35 -5.46 0.07 4.36
C ALA A 35 -5.58 -1.24 5.16
N ARG A 36 -5.21 -2.38 4.55
CA ARG A 36 -5.46 -3.73 5.08
C ARG A 36 -4.34 -4.31 5.94
N GLY A 37 -3.15 -3.72 5.91
CA GLY A 37 -1.97 -4.20 6.64
C GLY A 37 -0.91 -4.85 5.75
N LYS A 38 0.20 -5.27 6.36
CA LYS A 38 1.40 -5.74 5.64
C LYS A 38 1.25 -7.16 5.11
N SER A 39 2.05 -7.49 4.10
CA SER A 39 2.27 -8.84 3.61
C SER A 39 3.43 -9.51 4.36
N SER A 40 3.41 -10.84 4.44
CA SER A 40 4.55 -11.65 4.92
C SER A 40 5.51 -12.08 3.78
N ALA A 41 5.13 -11.78 2.53
CA ALA A 41 5.81 -12.27 1.34
C ALA A 41 7.10 -11.52 0.99
N PRO A 42 7.15 -10.17 1.00
CA PRO A 42 8.40 -9.46 0.73
C PRO A 42 9.49 -9.84 1.75
N LYS A 43 10.65 -10.30 1.25
CA LYS A 43 11.81 -10.66 2.09
C LYS A 43 12.82 -9.53 2.24
N GLN A 44 12.82 -8.58 1.32
CA GLN A 44 13.69 -7.40 1.33
C GLN A 44 13.03 -6.24 0.58
N ARG A 45 13.53 -5.02 0.82
CA ARG A 45 13.13 -3.84 0.03
C ARG A 45 13.86 -3.84 -1.32
N ALA A 46 13.14 -3.46 -2.37
CA ALA A 46 13.69 -3.15 -3.69
C ALA A 46 13.15 -1.77 -4.14
N GLY A 47 12.86 -1.59 -5.43
CA GLY A 47 12.08 -0.43 -5.90
C GLY A 47 10.64 -0.45 -5.37
N CYS A 48 10.03 0.73 -5.24
CA CYS A 48 8.67 0.89 -4.72
C CYS A 48 7.86 1.89 -5.55
N ASN A 49 6.63 1.50 -5.90
CA ASN A 49 5.71 2.32 -6.68
C ASN A 49 4.78 3.18 -5.80
N CYS A 50 4.93 3.17 -4.46
CA CYS A 50 4.01 3.90 -3.59
C CYS A 50 3.98 5.40 -3.91
N GLY A 51 5.12 6.04 -4.17
CA GLY A 51 5.17 7.49 -4.46
C GLY A 51 4.55 7.93 -5.78
N THR A 52 4.22 6.99 -6.66
CA THR A 52 3.53 7.27 -7.94
C THR A 52 2.11 6.69 -7.95
N CYS A 53 1.68 6.06 -6.86
CA CYS A 53 0.37 5.42 -6.74
C CYS A 53 -0.74 6.46 -6.56
N ASP A 54 -1.85 6.30 -7.28
CA ASP A 54 -2.98 7.24 -7.22
C ASP A 54 -3.61 7.31 -5.80
N ILE A 55 -3.58 6.21 -5.02
CA ILE A 55 -4.00 6.23 -3.60
C ILE A 55 -3.08 7.12 -2.77
N TRP A 56 -1.77 7.04 -3.01
CA TRP A 56 -0.80 7.81 -2.24
C TRP A 56 -1.04 9.31 -2.40
N ASN A 57 -1.30 9.75 -3.65
CA ASN A 57 -1.64 11.13 -3.95
C ASN A 57 -3.02 11.52 -3.39
N LYS A 58 -4.06 10.70 -3.64
CA LYS A 58 -5.45 10.96 -3.21
C LYS A 58 -5.57 11.16 -1.70
N TYR A 59 -4.84 10.36 -0.92
CA TYR A 59 -4.87 10.42 0.55
C TYR A 59 -3.68 11.16 1.14
N GLU A 60 -2.86 11.84 0.33
CA GLU A 60 -1.68 12.58 0.79
C GLU A 60 -0.85 11.76 1.79
N LEU A 61 -0.53 10.53 1.38
CA LEU A 61 0.26 9.64 2.19
C LEU A 61 1.70 10.12 2.21
N THR A 62 2.45 9.80 3.26
CA THR A 62 3.88 10.16 3.36
C THR A 62 4.79 8.94 3.46
N GLY A 63 4.23 7.80 3.88
CA GLY A 63 4.94 6.53 3.96
C GLY A 63 5.09 5.82 2.61
N PHE A 64 5.97 4.81 2.62
CA PHE A 64 6.27 3.95 1.48
C PHE A 64 6.37 2.50 1.95
N TYR A 65 6.47 1.56 1.00
CA TYR A 65 6.64 0.14 1.30
C TYR A 65 5.52 -0.41 2.20
N TYR A 66 4.26 -0.02 1.98
CA TYR A 66 3.13 -0.47 2.79
C TYR A 66 2.96 -2.00 2.79
N CYS A 67 3.41 -2.72 1.75
CA CYS A 67 3.49 -4.18 1.77
C CYS A 67 4.41 -4.75 2.86
N ILE A 68 5.31 -3.96 3.43
CA ILE A 68 6.20 -4.33 4.54
C ILE A 68 5.80 -3.59 5.83
N GLN A 69 5.53 -2.27 5.73
CA GLN A 69 5.25 -1.41 6.88
C GLN A 69 3.82 -1.58 7.41
N GLY A 70 2.87 -1.91 6.53
CA GLY A 70 1.47 -2.11 6.86
C GLY A 70 0.62 -0.87 6.60
N ILE A 71 -0.31 -0.60 7.52
CA ILE A 71 -1.34 0.41 7.34
C ILE A 71 -0.71 1.82 7.29
N ALA A 72 -1.22 2.68 6.42
CA ALA A 72 -0.92 4.10 6.45
C ALA A 72 -1.65 4.73 7.65
N GLU A 73 -0.88 5.07 8.68
CA GLU A 73 -1.40 5.82 9.82
C GLU A 73 -1.70 7.26 9.39
N GLY A 74 -2.88 7.77 9.76
CA GLY A 74 -3.13 9.21 9.72
C GLY A 74 -2.25 9.94 10.72
N PRO A 75 -2.18 11.29 10.67
CA PRO A 75 -1.56 12.04 11.76
C PRO A 75 -2.20 11.56 13.06
N THR A 76 -1.38 10.99 13.95
CA THR A 76 -1.81 10.59 15.28
C THR A 76 -2.46 11.81 15.91
N GLY A 77 -3.75 11.72 16.24
CA GLY A 77 -4.41 12.72 17.06
C GLY A 77 -3.84 12.62 18.47
N THR A 78 -2.70 13.29 18.69
CA THR A 78 -2.12 13.91 19.89
C THR A 78 -0.60 13.96 19.71
#